data_AF-A0A9J6AFJ1-F1
#
_entry.id   AF-A0A9J6AFJ1-F1
#
_cell.length_a   1.000
_cell.length_b   1.000
_cell.length_c   1.000
_cell.angle_alpha   90.00
_cell.angle_beta   90.00
_cell.angle_gamma   90.00
#
_symmetry.space_group_name_H-M   'P 1'
#
loop_
_entity.id
_entity.type
_entity.pdbx_description
1 polymer ?
#
loop_
_entity_poly.entity_id
_entity_poly.type
_entity_poly.pdbx_seq_one_letter_code
_entity_poly.pdbx_strand_id
1 'polypeptide(L)'
;MRGTFLRKRSGVVLTCWAKNKSDNRSSATTRRLKTYNCRPKRDRKGKILKHEYQSKQLPSTRIQPDPRWFINTRVISHEKLESFREEIQDRLSSNYNIIMNGSNLPMSLVNEHKKKGKAHQLGSKPSAGTEKKHAKHFKSFFQDDSREKPKIRLDNSDFRKLVDT
;
A
#
# COMPACT_ATOMS: atom_id res chain seq x y z
N MET A 1 36.27 79.98 -33.73
CA MET A 1 34.98 79.27 -33.63
C MET A 1 35.18 78.00 -32.82
N ARG A 2 34.38 77.82 -31.77
CA ARG A 2 34.47 76.68 -30.84
C ARG A 2 33.79 75.47 -31.49
N GLY A 3 34.51 74.36 -31.64
CA GLY A 3 33.95 73.05 -31.99
C GLY A 3 34.38 72.05 -30.93
N THR A 4 33.46 71.73 -30.02
CA THR A 4 33.69 70.88 -28.85
C THR A 4 33.92 69.40 -29.22
N PHE A 5 34.97 68.84 -28.65
CA PHE A 5 35.34 67.43 -28.65
C PHE A 5 34.31 66.59 -27.86
N LEU A 6 33.56 65.69 -28.52
CA LEU A 6 32.73 64.71 -27.84
C LEU A 6 33.32 63.30 -27.97
N ARG A 7 34.14 62.95 -26.98
CA ARG A 7 34.63 61.59 -26.71
C ARG A 7 33.45 60.72 -26.25
N LYS A 8 32.98 59.78 -27.08
CA LYS A 8 32.11 58.69 -26.62
C LYS A 8 32.90 57.39 -26.46
N ARG A 9 32.82 56.87 -25.23
CA ARG A 9 33.40 55.62 -24.72
C ARG A 9 33.16 54.45 -25.69
N SER A 10 34.20 53.65 -25.88
CA SER A 10 34.15 52.33 -26.53
C SER A 10 33.13 51.43 -25.82
N GLY A 11 31.92 51.35 -26.36
CA GLY A 11 30.91 50.39 -25.96
C GLY A 11 31.04 49.12 -26.81
N VAL A 12 31.45 48.01 -26.21
CA VAL A 12 31.36 46.69 -26.83
C VAL A 12 29.87 46.31 -26.84
N VAL A 13 29.22 46.45 -27.99
CA VAL A 13 27.88 45.94 -28.21
C VAL A 13 27.98 44.42 -28.30
N LEU A 14 27.68 43.73 -27.20
CA LEU A 14 27.44 42.28 -27.23
C LEU A 14 26.13 42.03 -27.97
N THR A 15 26.22 41.79 -29.27
CA THR A 15 25.10 41.26 -30.06
C THR A 15 24.87 39.80 -29.66
N CYS A 16 23.73 39.54 -29.01
CA CYS A 16 23.29 38.19 -28.70
C CYS A 16 22.87 37.49 -30.01
N TRP A 17 23.73 36.62 -30.54
CA TRP A 17 23.45 35.82 -31.74
C TRP A 17 22.31 34.83 -31.48
N ALA A 18 21.12 35.13 -32.01
CA ALA A 18 20.00 34.20 -32.03
C ALA A 18 20.26 33.14 -33.12
N LYS A 19 20.44 31.87 -32.72
CA LYS A 19 20.49 30.75 -33.67
C LYS A 19 19.16 30.68 -34.44
N ASN A 20 19.23 30.77 -35.77
CA ASN A 20 18.11 30.62 -36.70
C ASN A 20 17.18 29.46 -36.29
N LYS A 21 15.90 29.78 -36.02
CA LYS A 21 14.85 28.78 -35.82
C LYS A 21 14.29 28.41 -37.19
N SER A 22 14.38 27.14 -37.57
CA SER A 22 13.62 26.60 -38.70
C SER A 22 12.15 26.48 -38.31
N ASP A 23 11.22 26.97 -39.14
CA ASP A 23 9.77 27.03 -38.87
C ASP A 23 9.07 25.67 -38.68
N ASN A 24 9.74 24.55 -38.99
CA ASN A 24 9.08 23.24 -38.98
C ASN A 24 8.95 22.60 -37.59
N ARG A 25 9.58 23.17 -36.54
CA ARG A 25 9.58 22.56 -35.20
C ARG A 25 9.18 23.56 -34.13
N SER A 26 8.18 23.19 -33.34
CA SER A 26 7.84 23.91 -32.10
C SER A 26 9.01 23.89 -31.12
N SER A 27 9.04 24.89 -30.23
CA SER A 27 10.08 24.99 -29.18
C SER A 27 10.07 23.77 -28.24
N ALA A 28 8.89 23.23 -27.93
CA ALA A 28 8.70 22.02 -27.13
C ALA A 28 9.29 20.79 -27.83
N THR A 29 9.01 20.60 -29.12
CA THR A 29 9.58 19.51 -29.92
C THR A 29 11.10 19.61 -29.97
N THR A 30 11.64 20.83 -30.11
CA THR A 30 13.09 21.07 -30.10
C THR A 30 13.73 20.70 -28.75
N ARG A 31 13.07 20.98 -27.61
CA ARG A 31 13.55 20.59 -26.28
C ARG A 31 13.52 19.07 -26.10
N ARG A 32 12.42 18.39 -26.49
CA ARG A 32 12.32 16.92 -26.47
C ARG A 32 13.42 16.25 -27.29
N LEU A 33 13.70 16.75 -28.49
CA LEU A 33 14.75 16.20 -29.36
C LEU A 33 16.15 16.39 -28.79
N LYS A 34 16.39 17.47 -28.03
CA LYS A 34 17.66 17.67 -27.33
C LYS A 34 17.90 16.62 -26.25
N THR A 35 16.84 16.11 -25.61
CA THR A 35 16.94 15.02 -24.62
C THR A 35 17.60 13.76 -25.17
N TYR A 36 17.35 13.40 -26.43
CA TYR A 36 18.01 12.23 -27.05
C TYR A 36 19.49 12.45 -27.37
N ASN A 37 19.95 13.71 -27.38
CA ASN A 37 21.33 14.08 -27.72
C ASN A 37 22.18 14.46 -26.48
N CYS A 38 21.76 14.08 -25.27
CA CYS A 38 22.47 14.39 -24.03
C CYS A 38 23.80 13.63 -23.94
N ARG A 39 24.92 14.30 -24.23
CA ARG A 39 26.29 13.77 -24.08
C ARG A 39 27.15 14.71 -23.21
N PRO A 40 28.10 14.19 -22.42
CA PRO A 40 29.04 15.04 -21.67
C PRO A 40 29.85 15.91 -22.63
N LYS A 41 29.97 17.21 -22.33
CA LYS A 41 30.93 18.06 -23.02
C LYS A 41 32.30 17.87 -22.40
N ARG A 42 33.32 17.67 -23.23
CA ARG A 42 34.69 17.39 -22.80
C ARG A 42 35.65 18.44 -23.35
N ASP A 43 36.75 18.65 -22.64
CA ASP A 43 37.90 19.42 -23.11
C ASP A 43 38.74 18.58 -24.10
N ARG A 44 39.69 19.21 -24.82
CA ARG A 44 40.64 18.53 -25.72
C ARG A 44 41.42 17.43 -25.02
N LYS A 45 41.71 17.60 -23.72
CA LYS A 45 42.37 16.60 -22.86
C LYS A 45 41.43 15.46 -22.40
N GLY A 46 40.18 15.43 -22.85
CA GLY A 46 39.21 14.38 -22.52
C GLY A 46 38.51 14.53 -21.17
N LYS A 47 38.81 15.59 -20.39
CA LYS A 47 38.15 15.87 -19.09
C LYS A 47 36.73 16.37 -19.30
N ILE A 48 35.77 15.87 -18.51
CA ILE A 48 34.36 16.29 -18.57
C ILE A 48 34.22 17.69 -17.97
N LEU A 49 33.75 18.64 -18.77
CA LEU A 49 33.44 20.01 -18.37
C LEU A 49 32.05 20.11 -17.76
N LYS A 50 31.04 19.55 -18.44
CA LYS A 50 29.65 19.57 -17.98
C LYS A 50 28.85 18.38 -18.49
N HIS A 51 27.91 17.96 -17.67
CA HIS A 51 26.88 16.97 -17.98
C HIS A 51 25.56 17.45 -17.41
N GLU A 52 24.45 17.29 -18.14
CA GLU A 52 23.17 17.93 -17.78
C GLU A 52 22.54 17.33 -16.51
N TYR A 53 22.61 16.00 -16.34
CA TYR A 53 21.99 15.28 -15.20
C TYR A 53 22.99 14.65 -14.22
N GLN A 54 24.28 14.95 -14.36
CA GLN A 54 25.34 14.35 -13.52
C GLN A 54 26.18 15.47 -12.91
N SER A 55 25.62 16.13 -11.90
CA SER A 55 26.32 17.13 -11.12
C SER A 55 27.30 16.45 -10.16
N LYS A 56 28.49 17.05 -9.98
CA LYS A 56 29.49 16.57 -9.00
C LYS A 56 29.24 17.09 -7.59
N GLN A 57 28.39 18.10 -7.45
CA GLN A 57 28.07 18.70 -6.17
C GLN A 57 27.11 17.80 -5.42
N LEU A 58 27.45 17.50 -4.16
CA LEU A 58 26.60 16.76 -3.24
C LEU A 58 25.59 17.73 -2.60
N PRO A 59 24.28 17.54 -2.79
CA PRO A 59 23.28 18.34 -2.10
C PRO A 59 23.21 17.98 -0.61
N SER A 60 22.75 18.93 0.22
CA SER A 60 22.42 18.62 1.62
C SER A 60 21.22 17.67 1.68
N THR A 61 21.39 16.53 2.34
CA THR A 61 20.38 15.44 2.39
C THR A 61 19.48 15.51 3.62
N ARG A 62 19.76 16.41 4.56
CA ARG A 62 18.99 16.50 5.80
C ARG A 62 17.61 17.10 5.51
N ILE A 63 16.57 16.35 5.88
CA ILE A 63 15.19 16.81 5.78
C ILE A 63 14.85 17.63 7.03
N GLN A 64 14.18 18.77 6.87
CA GLN A 64 13.80 19.64 7.98
C GLN A 64 12.67 19.00 8.80
N PRO A 65 12.70 19.03 10.14
CA PRO A 65 11.61 18.50 10.95
C PRO A 65 10.33 19.34 10.74
N ASP A 66 9.24 18.71 10.27
CA ASP A 66 7.92 19.34 10.12
C ASP A 66 6.83 18.41 10.72
N PRO A 67 5.95 18.90 11.62
CA PRO A 67 4.84 18.10 12.15
C PRO A 67 3.89 17.58 11.07
N ARG A 68 3.81 18.22 9.89
CA ARG A 68 2.95 17.79 8.78
C ARG A 68 3.22 16.38 8.29
N TRP A 69 4.43 15.84 8.50
CA TRP A 69 4.75 14.46 8.12
C TRP A 69 3.95 13.42 8.89
N PHE A 70 3.52 13.79 10.10
CA PHE A 70 2.75 12.92 10.97
C PHE A 70 1.25 13.23 10.93
N ILE A 71 0.84 14.23 10.14
CA ILE A 71 -0.58 14.50 9.91
C ILE A 71 -1.11 13.49 8.88
N ASN A 72 -2.34 13.00 9.10
CA ASN A 72 -3.01 12.10 8.17
C ASN A 72 -3.19 12.77 6.80
N THR A 73 -2.56 12.20 5.76
CA THR A 73 -2.54 12.80 4.40
C THR A 73 -3.77 12.44 3.54
N ARG A 74 -4.37 11.27 3.76
CA ARG A 74 -5.56 10.79 3.05
C ARG A 74 -6.55 10.24 4.06
N VAL A 75 -7.66 10.95 4.24
CA VAL A 75 -8.76 10.56 5.14
C VAL A 75 -10.03 10.40 4.33
N ILE A 76 -10.78 9.33 4.60
CA ILE A 76 -12.09 9.06 4.00
C ILE A 76 -13.13 8.98 5.12
N SER A 77 -14.31 9.58 4.90
CA SER A 77 -15.44 9.43 5.82
C SER A 77 -16.07 8.04 5.66
N HIS A 78 -16.71 7.55 6.71
CA HIS A 78 -17.33 6.22 6.70
C HIS A 78 -18.43 6.09 5.65
N GLU A 79 -19.36 7.06 5.60
CA GLU A 79 -20.45 7.12 4.61
C GLU A 79 -19.92 7.04 3.18
N LYS A 80 -18.85 7.80 2.87
CA LYS A 80 -18.23 7.81 1.55
C LYS A 80 -17.54 6.49 1.22
N LEU A 81 -16.99 5.81 2.24
CA LEU A 81 -16.38 4.50 2.07
C LEU A 81 -17.43 3.44 1.73
N GLU A 82 -18.60 3.49 2.38
CA GLU A 82 -19.72 2.59 2.10
C GLU A 82 -20.25 2.77 0.68
N SER A 83 -20.61 3.99 0.28
CA SER A 83 -21.03 4.27 -1.10
C SER A 83 -19.97 3.87 -2.12
N PHE A 84 -18.69 4.07 -1.79
CA PHE A 84 -17.58 3.64 -2.66
C PHE A 84 -17.50 2.13 -2.82
N ARG A 85 -17.76 1.35 -1.76
CA ARG A 85 -17.80 -0.12 -1.83
C ARG A 85 -18.90 -0.61 -2.76
N GLU A 86 -20.09 -0.02 -2.64
CA GLU A 86 -21.25 -0.34 -3.48
C GLU A 86 -20.96 -0.04 -4.96
N GLU A 87 -20.55 1.20 -5.28
CA GLU A 87 -20.24 1.60 -6.65
C GLU A 87 -19.16 0.73 -7.31
N ILE A 88 -18.13 0.35 -6.55
CA ILE A 88 -17.04 -0.48 -7.05
C ILE A 88 -17.51 -1.93 -7.26
N GLN A 89 -18.32 -2.49 -6.36
CA GLN A 89 -18.86 -3.82 -6.53
C GLN A 89 -19.74 -3.91 -7.79
N ASP A 90 -20.58 -2.91 -8.02
CA ASP A 90 -21.43 -2.82 -9.20
C ASP A 90 -20.60 -2.71 -10.48
N ARG A 91 -19.60 -1.82 -10.50
CA ARG A 91 -18.76 -1.60 -11.69
C ARG A 91 -17.81 -2.76 -11.98
N LEU A 92 -17.30 -3.44 -10.95
CA LEU A 92 -16.43 -4.62 -11.11
C LEU A 92 -17.21 -5.86 -11.53
N SER A 93 -18.52 -5.94 -11.26
CA SER A 93 -19.35 -7.07 -11.69
C SER A 93 -19.38 -7.24 -13.21
N SER A 94 -19.26 -6.14 -13.95
CA SER A 94 -19.17 -6.14 -15.41
C SER A 94 -17.73 -6.21 -15.90
N ASN A 95 -17.42 -7.22 -16.73
CA ASN A 95 -16.06 -7.48 -17.23
C ASN A 95 -15.49 -6.44 -18.22
N TYR A 96 -16.32 -5.53 -18.75
CA TYR A 96 -15.90 -4.56 -19.78
C TYR A 96 -15.53 -3.18 -19.22
N ASN A 97 -15.70 -2.97 -17.92
CA ASN A 97 -15.40 -1.69 -17.29
C ASN A 97 -13.92 -1.57 -16.94
N ILE A 98 -13.30 -0.46 -17.33
CA ILE A 98 -11.91 -0.13 -17.02
C ILE A 98 -11.82 1.09 -16.11
N ILE A 99 -10.89 1.05 -15.15
CA ILE A 99 -10.62 2.18 -14.26
C ILE A 99 -9.52 3.03 -14.89
N MET A 100 -9.86 4.24 -15.35
CA MET A 100 -8.88 5.14 -16.00
C MET A 100 -7.89 5.78 -14.99
N ASN A 101 -8.35 6.14 -13.78
CA ASN A 101 -7.56 6.85 -12.76
C ASN A 101 -7.41 6.03 -11.47
N GLY A 102 -6.73 4.89 -11.53
CA GLY A 102 -6.60 3.97 -10.38
C GLY A 102 -5.79 4.49 -9.20
N SER A 103 -4.83 5.41 -9.41
CA SER A 103 -3.91 5.88 -8.36
C SER A 103 -4.55 6.70 -7.24
N ASN A 104 -5.69 7.33 -7.53
CA ASN A 104 -6.41 8.19 -6.57
C ASN A 104 -7.45 7.43 -5.75
N LEU A 105 -7.73 6.18 -6.09
CA LEU A 105 -8.75 5.37 -5.43
C LEU A 105 -8.13 4.54 -4.30
N PRO A 106 -8.69 4.55 -3.07
CA PRO A 106 -8.21 3.73 -1.97
C PRO A 106 -8.73 2.28 -2.11
N MET A 107 -8.31 1.58 -3.17
CA MET A 107 -8.75 0.21 -3.47
C MET A 107 -8.40 -0.80 -2.36
N SER A 108 -7.40 -0.50 -1.53
CA SER A 108 -7.06 -1.32 -0.36
C SER A 108 -8.20 -1.47 0.64
N LEU A 109 -9.15 -0.53 0.70
CA LEU A 109 -10.25 -0.53 1.66
C LEU A 109 -11.50 -1.29 1.17
N VAL A 110 -11.57 -1.62 -0.13
CA VAL A 110 -12.70 -2.35 -0.72
C VAL A 110 -12.64 -3.83 -0.32
N ASN A 111 -11.46 -4.44 -0.46
CA ASN A 111 -11.24 -5.85 -0.21
C ASN A 111 -10.75 -6.08 1.23
N GLU A 112 -11.58 -5.76 2.23
CA GLU A 112 -11.32 -6.26 3.58
C GLU A 112 -11.45 -7.78 3.56
N HIS A 113 -10.32 -8.46 3.37
CA HIS A 113 -10.26 -9.89 3.52
C HIS A 113 -10.67 -10.18 4.96
N LYS A 114 -11.88 -10.68 5.17
CA LYS A 114 -12.24 -11.45 6.37
C LYS A 114 -11.42 -12.73 6.33
N LYS A 115 -10.09 -12.62 6.43
CA LYS A 115 -9.21 -13.71 6.82
C LYS A 115 -9.64 -14.03 8.23
N LYS A 116 -10.66 -14.87 8.35
CA LYS A 116 -10.92 -15.67 9.54
C LYS A 116 -9.67 -16.53 9.66
N GLY A 117 -8.62 -15.97 10.27
CA GLY A 117 -7.41 -16.71 10.56
C GLY A 117 -7.87 -17.94 11.31
N LYS A 118 -7.59 -19.13 10.76
CA LYS A 118 -7.69 -20.37 11.52
C LYS A 118 -7.03 -20.07 12.86
N ALA A 119 -7.81 -20.18 13.95
CA ALA A 119 -7.37 -19.79 15.28
C ALA A 119 -5.94 -20.31 15.50
N HIS A 120 -4.99 -19.41 15.74
CA HIS A 120 -3.60 -19.79 15.88
C HIS A 120 -3.46 -20.55 17.20
N GLN A 121 -3.56 -21.88 17.14
CA GLN A 121 -3.48 -22.77 18.31
C GLN A 121 -2.15 -22.64 19.08
N LEU A 122 -1.16 -21.94 18.49
CA LEU A 122 0.13 -21.64 19.08
C LEU A 122 0.09 -20.54 20.14
N GLY A 123 -1.00 -19.75 20.23
CA GLY A 123 -1.21 -18.76 21.31
C GLY A 123 -2.04 -19.27 22.49
N SER A 124 -2.65 -20.45 22.40
CA SER A 124 -3.56 -20.99 23.44
C SER A 124 -2.92 -22.00 24.38
N LYS A 125 -1.66 -22.40 24.14
CA LYS A 125 -0.91 -23.29 25.04
C LYS A 125 0.33 -22.55 25.55
N PRO A 126 0.47 -22.29 26.86
CA PRO A 126 1.73 -21.82 27.39
C PRO A 126 2.76 -22.95 27.23
N SER A 127 3.74 -22.79 26.35
CA SER A 127 4.92 -23.64 26.32
C SER A 127 5.85 -23.24 27.47
N ALA A 128 5.40 -23.48 28.70
CA ALA A 128 6.26 -23.39 29.87
C ALA A 128 7.04 -24.70 29.97
N GLY A 129 8.29 -24.68 29.55
CA GLY A 129 9.28 -25.66 29.95
C GLY A 129 9.43 -25.65 31.46
N THR A 130 8.62 -26.43 32.15
CA THR A 130 8.89 -26.94 33.49
C THR A 130 8.38 -28.36 33.54
N GLU A 131 9.34 -29.26 33.44
CA GLU A 131 9.26 -30.66 33.82
C GLU A 131 8.72 -30.77 35.25
N LYS A 132 7.41 -30.99 35.42
CA LYS A 132 6.84 -31.47 36.68
C LYS A 132 5.80 -32.55 36.40
N LYS A 133 6.17 -33.76 36.79
CA LYS A 133 5.48 -35.03 36.61
C LYS A 133 4.17 -35.08 37.39
N HIS A 134 3.03 -34.65 36.85
CA HIS A 134 1.74 -35.10 37.36
C HIS A 134 0.72 -35.24 36.22
N ALA A 135 0.51 -36.49 35.80
CA ALA A 135 -0.62 -36.86 34.98
C ALA A 135 -1.91 -36.58 35.77
N LYS A 136 -2.66 -35.55 35.39
CA LYS A 136 -4.07 -35.44 35.78
C LYS A 136 -4.88 -35.01 34.56
N HIS A 137 -5.87 -35.86 34.28
CA HIS A 137 -6.99 -35.67 33.36
C HIS A 137 -6.82 -36.19 31.91
N PHE A 138 -6.70 -37.52 31.78
CA PHE A 138 -7.26 -38.22 30.63
C PHE A 138 -8.77 -38.31 30.85
N LYS A 139 -9.56 -37.48 30.16
CA LYS A 139 -11.00 -37.72 30.00
C LYS A 139 -11.18 -38.33 28.62
N SER A 140 -11.37 -39.64 28.59
CA SER A 140 -11.74 -40.38 27.39
C SER A 140 -13.07 -39.84 26.86
N PHE A 141 -13.03 -39.37 25.63
CA PHE A 141 -14.18 -39.03 24.79
C PHE A 141 -14.84 -40.30 24.21
N PHE A 142 -14.93 -41.36 25.00
CA PHE A 142 -15.64 -42.59 24.64
C PHE A 142 -16.79 -42.76 25.61
N GLN A 143 -18.00 -42.64 25.06
CA GLN A 143 -19.28 -42.88 25.70
C GLN A 143 -19.33 -44.36 26.13
N ASP A 144 -19.29 -44.64 27.44
CA ASP A 144 -19.66 -45.96 27.95
C ASP A 144 -21.19 -46.09 27.86
N ASP A 145 -21.68 -46.68 26.77
CA ASP A 145 -23.06 -47.18 26.63
C ASP A 145 -23.22 -48.46 27.46
N SER A 146 -23.13 -48.37 28.79
CA SER A 146 -23.62 -49.42 29.69
C SER A 146 -25.12 -49.25 29.86
N ARG A 147 -25.89 -49.79 28.91
CA ARG A 147 -27.32 -50.06 29.04
C ARG A 147 -27.55 -51.03 30.20
N GLU A 148 -27.75 -50.51 31.41
CA GLU A 148 -28.34 -51.29 32.49
C GLU A 148 -29.81 -51.55 32.15
N LYS A 149 -30.13 -52.82 31.87
CA LYS A 149 -31.52 -53.27 31.69
C LYS A 149 -32.29 -52.98 32.99
N PRO A 150 -33.45 -52.30 32.96
CA PRO A 150 -34.25 -52.11 34.16
C PRO A 150 -34.74 -53.47 34.66
N LYS A 151 -34.30 -53.87 35.86
CA LYS A 151 -34.85 -55.04 36.57
C LYS A 151 -36.21 -54.63 37.14
N ILE A 152 -37.28 -54.95 36.42
CA ILE A 152 -38.65 -54.89 36.94
C ILE A 152 -38.73 -55.91 38.08
N ARG A 153 -38.82 -55.41 39.32
CA ARG A 153 -39.20 -56.23 40.47
C ARG A 153 -40.72 -56.35 40.44
N LEU A 154 -41.19 -57.56 40.15
CA LEU A 154 -42.59 -57.92 40.35
C LEU A 154 -42.73 -58.31 41.83
N ASP A 155 -43.39 -57.47 42.61
CA ASP A 155 -43.72 -57.77 43.99
C ASP A 155 -45.06 -58.51 44.03
N ASN A 156 -45.17 -59.53 44.89
CA ASN A 156 -46.31 -60.46 44.99
C ASN A 156 -47.64 -59.81 45.47
N SER A 157 -47.78 -58.50 45.41
CA SER A 157 -49.01 -57.74 45.67
C SER A 157 -49.89 -57.57 44.42
N ASP A 158 -49.39 -57.86 43.22
CA ASP A 158 -50.11 -57.63 41.97
C ASP A 158 -50.99 -58.81 41.51
N PHE A 159 -50.88 -59.98 42.14
CA PHE A 159 -51.70 -61.16 41.85
C PHE A 159 -52.94 -61.32 42.76
N ARG A 160 -53.12 -60.45 43.76
CA ARG A 160 -54.29 -60.46 44.67
C ARG A 160 -55.42 -59.51 44.23
N LYS A 161 -55.31 -58.87 43.07
CA LYS A 161 -56.38 -58.07 42.46
C LYS A 161 -57.12 -58.80 41.32
N LEU A 162 -56.93 -60.13 41.23
CA LEU A 162 -57.51 -60.96 40.16
C LEU A 162 -58.18 -62.25 40.68
N VAL A 163 -58.62 -62.25 41.93
CA VAL A 163 -59.59 -63.18 42.51
C VAL A 163 -60.37 -62.35 43.51
N ASP A 164 -61.70 -62.30 43.35
CA ASP A 164 -62.68 -61.42 44.02
C ASP A 164 -63.17 -60.23 43.16
N THR A 165 -63.70 -60.53 41.96
CA THR A 165 -65.00 -60.05 41.43
C THR A 165 -65.48 -61.05 40.39
#